data_AF-A0A4Z2EJH4-F1
#
_entry.id   AF-A0A4Z2EJH4-F1
#
_cell.length_a   1.000
_cell.length_b   1.000
_cell.length_c   1.000
_cell.angle_alpha   90.00
_cell.angle_beta   90.00
_cell.angle_gamma   90.00
#
_symmetry.space_group_name_H-M   'P 1'
#
loop_
_entity.id
_entity.type
_entity.pdbx_description
1 polymer ?
#
loop_
_entity_poly.entity_id
_entity_poly.type
_entity_poly.pdbx_seq_one_letter_code
_entity_poly.pdbx_strand_id
1 'polypeptide(L)' 'MEAFKDMAAKEGICIAHSGKIWSNAGEQSFDRLLERLRAHLPKARVVACFCEGMTVRNILMAMRRQGLRWFQSGGAVT' A
#
# COMPACT_ATOMS: atom_id res chain seq x y z
N MET A 1 -9.37 -8.40 -6.07
CA MET A 1 -8.42 -7.46 -6.68
C MET A 1 -8.87 -7.03 -8.09
N GLU A 2 -9.32 -7.96 -8.94
CA GLU A 2 -9.76 -7.64 -10.31
C GLU A 2 -10.97 -6.71 -10.37
N ALA A 3 -11.95 -6.88 -9.48
CA ALA A 3 -13.12 -6.00 -9.41
C ALA A 3 -12.73 -4.52 -9.17
N PHE A 4 -11.68 -4.26 -8.38
CA PHE A 4 -11.19 -2.90 -8.18
C PHE A 4 -10.48 -2.35 -9.42
N LYS A 5 -9.75 -3.20 -10.16
CA LYS A 5 -9.11 -2.77 -11.42
C LYS A 5 -10.15 -2.38 -12.47
N ASP A 6 -11.22 -3.16 -12.57
CA ASP A 6 -12.32 -2.91 -13.52
C ASP A 6 -13.10 -1.64 -13.13
N MET A 7 -13.44 -1.47 -11.85
CA MET A 7 -14.06 -0.23 -11.36
C MET A 7 -13.14 0.99 -11.52
N ALA A 8 -11.85 0.85 -11.18
CA ALA A 8 -10.89 1.92 -11.36
C ALA A 8 -10.77 2.32 -12.83
N ALA A 9 -10.72 1.37 -13.76
CA ALA A 9 -10.69 1.65 -15.19
C ALA A 9 -11.97 2.36 -15.67
N LYS A 10 -13.14 1.95 -15.18
CA LYS A 10 -14.43 2.59 -15.49
C LYS A 10 -14.51 4.04 -14.98
N GLU A 11 -13.98 4.29 -13.79
CA GLU A 11 -13.92 5.63 -13.18
C GLU A 11 -12.73 6.48 -13.69
N GLY A 12 -11.91 5.96 -14.62
CA GLY A 12 -10.76 6.68 -15.16
C GLY A 12 -9.55 6.80 -14.22
N ILE A 13 -9.46 5.93 -13.20
CA ILE A 13 -8.36 5.88 -12.24
C ILE A 13 -7.23 4.99 -12.78
N CYS A 14 -6.07 5.61 -13.04
CA CYS A 14 -4.86 4.91 -13.48
C CYS A 14 -4.13 4.23 -12.31
N ILE A 15 -3.98 2.90 -12.38
CA ILE A 15 -3.21 2.12 -11.40
C ILE A 15 -1.76 2.03 -11.86
N ALA A 16 -0.84 2.73 -11.17
CA ALA A 16 0.58 2.74 -11.54
C ALA A 16 1.26 1.38 -11.35
N HIS A 17 0.96 0.70 -10.23
CA HIS A 17 1.50 -0.62 -9.93
C HIS A 17 0.48 -1.43 -9.16
N SER A 18 0.36 -2.73 -9.49
CA SER A 18 -0.45 -3.68 -8.73
C SER A 18 0.46 -4.81 -8.23
N GLY A 19 0.57 -4.94 -6.91
CA GLY A 19 1.34 -6.00 -6.26
C GLY A 19 0.47 -6.83 -5.33
N LYS A 20 0.85 -8.10 -5.15
CA LYS A 20 0.27 -8.99 -4.14
C LYS A 20 1.34 -9.32 -3.10
N ILE A 21 0.98 -9.26 -1.83
CA ILE A 21 1.84 -9.65 -0.71
C ILE A 21 1.02 -10.53 0.24
N TRP A 22 1.65 -11.58 0.76
CA TRP A 22 1.02 -12.49 1.69
C TRP A 22 1.13 -11.98 3.13
N SER A 23 0.13 -12.26 3.96
CA SER A 23 0.10 -11.86 5.38
C SER A 23 1.26 -12.47 6.19
N ASN A 24 1.78 -13.62 5.77
CA ASN A 24 2.93 -14.32 6.37
C ASN A 24 4.29 -13.88 5.79
N ALA A 25 4.32 -12.93 4.87
CA ALA A 25 5.58 -12.45 4.30
C ALA A 25 6.43 -11.79 5.40
N GLY A 26 7.74 -12.02 5.36
CA GLY A 26 8.66 -11.40 6.31
C GLY A 26 8.72 -9.87 6.17
N GLU A 27 9.11 -9.20 7.24
CA GLU A 27 9.20 -7.73 7.30
C GLU A 27 9.99 -7.11 6.14
N GLN A 28 11.08 -7.75 5.71
CA GLN A 28 11.90 -7.29 4.58
C GLN A 28 11.13 -7.24 3.25
N SER A 29 10.11 -8.10 3.08
CA SER A 29 9.26 -8.07 1.89
C SER A 29 8.36 -6.84 1.87
N PHE A 30 7.86 -6.42 3.03
CA PHE A 30 7.11 -5.18 3.18
C PHE A 30 7.99 -3.96 2.96
N ASP A 31 9.23 -3.97 3.47
CA ASP A 31 10.18 -2.88 3.25
C ASP A 31 10.49 -2.71 1.75
N ARG A 32 10.76 -3.81 1.03
CA ARG A 32 10.97 -3.79 -0.43
C ARG A 32 9.75 -3.31 -1.22
N LEU A 33 8.54 -3.66 -0.76
CA LEU A 33 7.30 -3.18 -1.38
C LEU A 33 7.20 -1.66 -1.22
N LEU A 34 7.50 -1.12 -0.04
CA LEU A 34 7.51 0.31 0.21
C LEU A 34 8.56 1.04 -0.63
N GLU A 35 9.76 0.47 -0.81
CA GLU A 35 10.78 1.04 -1.69
C GLU A 35 10.30 1.14 -3.15
N ARG A 36 9.63 0.09 -3.65
CA ARG A 36 9.03 0.11 -5.01
C ARG A 36 7.92 1.14 -5.13
N LEU A 37 7.06 1.25 -4.13
CA LEU A 37 6.02 2.29 -4.09
C LEU A 37 6.66 3.67 -4.06
N ARG A 38 7.76 3.84 -3.33
CA ARG A 38 8.52 5.08 -3.24
C ARG A 38 9.14 5.50 -4.56
N ALA A 39 9.57 4.55 -5.39
CA ALA A 39 10.06 4.81 -6.73
C ALA A 39 9.00 5.43 -7.67
N HIS A 40 7.71 5.27 -7.34
CA HIS A 40 6.61 5.87 -8.10
C HIS A 40 6.13 7.23 -7.54
N LEU A 41 6.73 7.72 -6.44
CA LEU A 41 6.54 9.11 -6.02
C LEU A 41 7.32 10.06 -6.95
N PRO A 42 6.80 11.26 -7.26
CA PRO A 42 5.59 11.89 -6.69
C PRO A 42 4.28 11.58 -7.43
N LYS A 43 4.32 10.76 -8.49
CA LYS A 43 3.18 10.55 -9.41
C LYS A 43 2.04 9.73 -8.81
N ALA A 44 2.33 8.81 -7.88
CA ALA A 44 1.33 8.02 -7.17
C ALA A 44 1.47 8.19 -5.64
N ARG A 45 0.56 8.95 -5.02
CA ARG A 45 0.56 9.24 -3.57
C ARG A 45 -0.46 8.43 -2.77
N VAL A 46 -1.39 7.76 -3.46
CA VAL A 46 -2.47 6.98 -2.84
C VAL A 46 -2.24 5.51 -3.18
N VAL A 47 -2.30 4.63 -2.18
CA VAL A 47 -2.25 3.18 -2.34
C VAL A 47 -3.51 2.58 -1.74
N ALA A 48 -4.23 1.82 -2.56
CA ALA A 48 -5.33 0.99 -2.12
C ALA A 48 -4.79 -0.40 -1.72
N CYS A 49 -4.96 -0.78 -0.45
CA CYS A 49 -4.62 -2.12 0.05
C CYS A 49 -5.92 -2.89 0.33
N PHE A 50 -6.14 -3.97 -0.40
CA PHE A 50 -7.18 -4.96 -0.08
C PHE A 50 -6.52 -6.09 0.70
N CYS A 51 -6.31 -5.86 1.98
CA CYS A 51 -5.42 -6.65 2.81
C CYS A 51 -6.08 -6.95 4.16
N GLU A 52 -5.79 -8.11 4.75
CA GLU A 52 -6.25 -8.44 6.11
C GLU A 52 -5.60 -7.49 7.13
N GLY A 53 -6.23 -7.29 8.30
CA GLY A 53 -5.78 -6.31 9.30
C GLY A 53 -4.31 -6.49 9.75
N MET A 54 -3.82 -7.73 9.77
CA MET A 54 -2.41 -8.04 10.09
C MET A 54 -1.43 -7.49 9.05
N THR A 55 -1.76 -7.59 7.76
CA THR A 55 -0.95 -7.05 6.66
C THR A 55 -0.86 -5.53 6.74
N VAL A 56 -1.97 -4.88 7.07
CA VAL A 56 -2.02 -3.42 7.25
C VAL A 56 -1.12 -2.98 8.39
N ARG A 57 -1.17 -3.68 9.54
CA ARG A 57 -0.29 -3.42 10.68
C ARG A 57 1.19 -3.55 10.30
N ASN A 58 1.58 -4.60 9.59
CA ASN A 58 2.96 -4.82 9.16
C ASN A 58 3.44 -3.72 8.21
N ILE A 59 2.59 -3.29 7.27
CA ILE A 59 2.88 -2.17 6.37
C ILE A 59 3.09 -0.88 7.17
N LEU A 60 2.20 -0.57 8.13
CA LEU A 60 2.34 0.62 8.98
C LEU A 60 3.62 0.60 9.82
N MET A 61 4.02 -0.56 10.34
CA MET A 61 5.29 -0.70 11.06
C MET A 61 6.49 -0.49 10.14
N ALA A 62 6.48 -1.07 8.95
CA ALA A 62 7.52 -0.87 7.94
C ALA A 62 7.62 0.62 7.51
N MET A 63 6.48 1.30 7.37
CA MET A 63 6.42 2.74 7.07
C MET A 63 7.01 3.58 8.20
N ARG A 64 6.70 3.25 9.46
CA ARG A 64 7.28 3.92 10.64
C ARG A 64 8.81 3.81 10.64
N ARG A 65 9.36 2.65 10.29
CA ARG A 65 10.82 2.45 10.16
C ARG A 65 11.44 3.31 9.05
N GLN A 66 10.71 3.50 7.94
CA GLN A 66 11.17 4.31 6.81
C GLN A 66 10.82 5.82 6.94
N GLY A 67 10.16 6.23 8.03
CA GLY A 67 9.74 7.63 8.25
C GLY A 67 8.62 8.12 7.33
N LEU A 68 7.86 7.21 6.70
CA LEU A 68 6.75 7.53 5.81
C LEU A 68 5.46 7.76 6.62
N ARG A 69 4.78 8.90 6.41
CA ARG A 69 3.46 9.18 7.03
C ARG A 69 2.34 8.91 6.04
N TRP A 70 1.39 8.07 6.42
CA TRP A 70 0.19 7.76 5.65
C TRP A 70 -1.04 8.22 6.41
N PHE A 71 -2.00 8.81 5.69
CA PHE A 71 -3.31 9.12 6.23
C PHE A 71 -4.19 7.88 6.11
N GLN A 72 -4.53 7.25 7.23
CA GLN A 72 -5.48 6.15 7.25
C GLN A 72 -6.86 6.70 7.62
N SER A 73 -7.88 6.40 6.81
CA SER A 73 -9.26 6.90 6.98
C SER A 73 -9.98 6.44 8.26
N GLY A 74 -9.31 5.71 9.16
CA GLY A 74 -9.94 5.06 10.32
C GLY A 74 -9.18 5.18 11.64
N GLY A 75 -8.16 6.03 11.73
CA GLY A 75 -7.42 6.20 12.97
C GLY A 75 -6.07 6.85 12.74
N ALA A 76 -5.94 8.10 13.19
CA ALA A 76 -4.65 8.72 13.35
C ALA A 76 -3.86 7.92 14.39
N VAL A 77 -2.84 7.18 13.94
CA VAL A 77 -1.76 6.76 14.85
C VAL A 77 -0.77 7.91 14.87
N THR A 78 -0.98 8.82 15.83
CA THR A 78 0.02 9.78 16.32
C THR A 78 1.33 9.10 16.67
#